data_AF-A0A969Z758-F1
#
_entry.id   AF-A0A969Z758-F1
#
_cell.length_a   1.000
_cell.length_b   1.000
_cell.length_c   1.000
_cell.angle_alpha   90.00
_cell.angle_beta   90.00
_cell.angle_gamma   90.00
#
_symmetry.space_group_name_H-M   'P 1'
#
loop_
_entity.id
_entity.type
_entity.pdbx_description
1 polymer ?
#
loop_
_entity_poly.entity_id
_entity_poly.type
_entity_poly.pdbx_seq_one_letter_code
_entity_poly.pdbx_strand_id
1 'polypeptide(L)'
;MNDYELIYLVQNHQDGIALEFLFDKYKLLIWKYIHQYEVPYYEREDFFQEGLIMLHKAVLRFDEAKNKTFTRYFELILKRRFWALLKKLPKYVIKEIPDISGSYIIEEEPVISIDLKSDLEKTIFKMYFLNQEKVKTISKKTGYTRKQIYNAIYRIKDKYQAIISSK
;
A
#
# COMPACT_ATOMS: atom_id res chain seq x y z
N MET A 1 -5.81 26.48 -19.31
CA MET A 1 -6.50 25.25 -19.74
C MET A 1 -7.07 24.54 -18.53
N ASN A 2 -8.36 24.19 -18.59
CA ASN A 2 -9.05 23.42 -17.55
C ASN A 2 -8.82 21.91 -17.75
N ASP A 3 -8.99 21.10 -16.70
CA ASP A 3 -8.85 19.64 -16.79
C ASP A 3 -9.82 19.03 -17.79
N TYR A 4 -11.06 19.53 -17.85
CA TYR A 4 -12.08 19.02 -18.76
C TYR A 4 -11.70 19.22 -20.24
N GLU A 5 -11.13 20.37 -20.59
CA GLU A 5 -10.65 20.65 -21.95
C GLU A 5 -9.51 19.72 -22.33
N LEU A 6 -8.52 19.56 -21.44
CA LEU A 6 -7.38 18.67 -21.65
C LEU A 6 -7.84 17.21 -21.83
N ILE A 7 -8.74 16.75 -20.97
CA ILE A 7 -9.28 15.38 -21.04
C ILE A 7 -10.05 15.18 -22.34
N TYR A 8 -10.86 16.15 -22.76
CA TYR A 8 -11.58 16.09 -24.04
C TYR A 8 -10.62 15.95 -25.22
N LEU A 9 -9.52 16.72 -25.24
CA LEU A 9 -8.49 16.63 -26.29
C LEU A 9 -7.81 15.26 -26.31
N VAL A 10 -7.45 14.72 -25.15
CA VAL A 10 -6.84 13.39 -25.07
C VAL A 10 -7.81 12.30 -25.55
N GLN A 11 -9.08 12.35 -25.12
CA GLN A 11 -10.07 11.32 -25.43
C GLN A 11 -10.50 11.32 -26.91
N ASN A 12 -10.68 12.50 -27.52
CA ASN A 12 -11.24 12.61 -28.87
C ASN A 12 -10.18 12.80 -29.96
N HIS A 13 -9.02 13.35 -29.61
CA HIS A 13 -7.98 13.71 -30.58
C HIS A 13 -6.64 13.01 -30.33
N GLN A 14 -6.55 12.15 -29.31
CA GLN A 14 -5.31 11.46 -28.93
C GLN A 14 -4.13 12.44 -28.74
N ASP A 15 -4.45 13.63 -28.23
CA ASP A 15 -3.49 14.72 -28.09
C ASP A 15 -2.45 14.41 -27.01
N GLY A 16 -1.22 14.10 -27.44
CA GLY A 16 -0.11 13.77 -26.55
C GLY A 16 0.36 14.97 -25.71
N ILE A 17 0.23 16.19 -26.23
CA ILE A 17 0.63 17.42 -25.52
C ILE A 17 -0.35 17.67 -24.38
N ALA A 18 -1.65 17.52 -24.63
CA ALA A 18 -2.66 17.63 -23.58
C ALA A 18 -2.47 16.59 -22.47
N LEU A 19 -2.06 15.36 -22.83
CA LEU A 19 -1.75 14.32 -21.85
C LEU A 19 -0.51 14.67 -21.01
N GLU A 20 0.54 15.20 -21.62
CA GLU A 20 1.76 15.64 -20.93
C GLU A 20 1.45 16.75 -19.90
N PHE A 21 0.62 17.73 -20.29
CA PHE A 21 0.14 18.76 -19.35
C PHE A 21 -0.59 18.16 -18.14
N LEU A 22 -1.41 17.13 -18.35
CA LEU A 22 -2.09 16.43 -17.25
C LEU A 22 -1.11 15.67 -16.37
N PHE A 23 -0.09 15.02 -16.93
CA PHE A 23 0.96 14.36 -16.15
C PHE A 23 1.71 15.37 -15.26
N ASP A 24 2.13 16.49 -15.81
CA ASP A 24 2.82 17.53 -15.07
C ASP A 24 1.96 18.16 -13.97
N LYS A 25 0.67 18.35 -14.24
CA LYS A 25 -0.27 18.89 -13.26
C LYS A 25 -0.49 17.95 -12.07
N TYR A 26 -0.56 16.65 -12.32
CA TYR A 26 -0.96 15.65 -11.31
C TYR A 26 0.21 14.89 -10.68
N LYS A 27 1.45 15.04 -11.17
CA LYS A 27 2.64 14.36 -10.60
C LYS A 27 2.84 14.63 -9.11
N LEU A 28 2.62 15.87 -8.66
CA LEU A 28 2.75 16.23 -7.24
C LEU A 28 1.70 15.56 -6.36
N LEU A 29 0.49 15.32 -6.90
CA LEU A 29 -0.56 14.59 -6.19
C LEU A 29 -0.18 13.11 -6.02
N ILE A 30 0.43 12.52 -7.04
CA ILE A 30 0.96 11.15 -6.97
C ILE A 30 2.03 11.07 -5.88
N TRP A 31 3.03 11.96 -5.93
CA TRP A 31 4.09 12.04 -4.91
C TRP A 31 3.54 12.24 -3.50
N LYS A 32 2.57 13.15 -3.34
CA LYS A 32 1.89 13.37 -2.05
C LYS A 32 1.34 12.06 -1.48
N TYR A 33 0.68 11.24 -2.28
CA TYR A 33 0.15 9.97 -1.79
C TYR A 33 1.22 8.91 -1.56
N ILE A 34 2.29 8.86 -2.36
CA ILE A 34 3.45 7.99 -2.10
C ILE A 34 4.04 8.29 -0.73
N HIS A 35 4.23 9.57 -0.40
CA HIS A 35 4.73 9.97 0.91
C HIS A 35 3.70 9.72 2.03
N GLN A 36 2.42 10.03 1.80
CA GLN A 36 1.36 9.82 2.79
C GLN A 36 1.18 8.34 3.18
N TYR A 37 1.43 7.42 2.25
CA TYR A 37 1.38 5.97 2.51
C TYR A 37 2.73 5.39 2.96
N GLU A 38 3.73 6.23 3.22
CA GLU A 38 5.05 5.83 3.70
C GLU A 38 5.71 4.76 2.82
N VAL A 39 5.53 4.86 1.49
CA VAL A 39 6.10 3.89 0.54
C VAL A 39 7.62 3.81 0.72
N PRO A 40 8.20 2.59 0.86
CA PRO A 40 9.64 2.40 1.02
C PRO A 40 10.42 3.06 -0.11
N TYR A 41 11.56 3.69 0.19
CA TYR A 41 12.32 4.48 -0.80
C TYR A 41 12.59 3.72 -2.10
N TYR A 42 12.96 2.45 -2.00
CA TYR A 42 13.28 1.58 -3.14
C TYR A 42 12.06 1.22 -4.02
N GLU A 43 10.83 1.44 -3.56
CA GLU A 43 9.59 1.21 -4.33
C GLU A 43 8.96 2.50 -4.85
N ARG A 44 9.49 3.68 -4.47
CA ARG A 44 8.83 4.96 -4.78
C ARG A 44 8.74 5.25 -6.26
N GLU A 45 9.77 4.90 -7.02
CA GLU A 45 9.78 5.06 -8.48
C GLU A 45 8.71 4.18 -9.14
N ASP A 46 8.60 2.91 -8.72
CA ASP A 46 7.58 1.99 -9.22
C ASP A 46 6.16 2.46 -8.89
N PHE A 47 5.94 2.93 -7.66
CA PHE A 47 4.66 3.55 -7.29
C PHE A 47 4.36 4.81 -8.08
N PHE A 48 5.37 5.62 -8.39
CA PHE A 48 5.20 6.82 -9.20
C PHE A 48 4.80 6.47 -10.63
N GLN A 49 5.47 5.49 -11.25
CA GLN A 49 5.11 4.97 -12.57
C GLN A 49 3.69 4.39 -12.58
N GLU A 50 3.34 3.59 -11.56
CA GLU A 50 1.98 3.09 -11.39
C GLU A 50 0.95 4.20 -11.23
N GLY A 51 1.30 5.29 -10.54
CA GLY A 51 0.48 6.49 -10.44
C GLY A 51 0.23 7.15 -11.79
N LEU A 52 1.27 7.29 -12.63
CA LEU A 52 1.15 7.83 -13.99
C LEU A 52 0.31 6.94 -14.90
N ILE A 53 0.48 5.62 -14.83
CA ILE A 53 -0.36 4.64 -15.55
C ILE A 53 -1.82 4.78 -15.12
N MET A 54 -2.08 4.92 -13.82
CA MET A 54 -3.42 5.15 -13.31
C MET A 54 -4.01 6.47 -13.77
N LEU A 55 -3.20 7.52 -13.86
CA LEU A 55 -3.61 8.83 -14.36
C LEU A 55 -4.02 8.76 -15.82
N HIS A 56 -3.20 8.15 -16.68
CA HIS A 56 -3.54 7.92 -18.08
C HIS A 56 -4.87 7.15 -18.22
N LYS A 57 -5.03 6.06 -17.46
CA LYS A 57 -6.29 5.30 -17.42
C LYS A 57 -7.47 6.13 -16.92
N ALA A 58 -7.23 7.04 -15.97
CA ALA A 58 -8.25 7.94 -15.46
C ALA A 58 -8.71 8.91 -16.54
N VAL A 59 -7.77 9.53 -17.26
CA VAL A 59 -8.05 10.48 -18.35
C VAL A 59 -8.90 9.80 -19.43
N LEU A 60 -8.53 8.59 -19.86
CA LEU A 60 -9.27 7.86 -20.90
C LEU A 60 -10.67 7.39 -20.49
N ARG A 61 -10.96 7.29 -19.19
CA ARG A 61 -12.23 6.72 -18.67
C ARG A 61 -13.08 7.73 -17.90
N PHE A 62 -12.60 8.95 -17.75
CA PHE A 62 -13.33 9.98 -17.04
C PHE A 62 -14.60 10.34 -17.80
N ASP A 63 -15.68 10.49 -17.04
CA ASP A 63 -17.02 10.74 -17.53
C ASP A 63 -17.63 11.82 -16.62
N GLU A 64 -17.77 13.02 -17.18
CA GLU A 64 -18.23 14.21 -16.48
C GLU A 64 -19.69 14.06 -16.00
N ALA A 65 -20.50 13.23 -16.67
CA ALA A 65 -21.90 13.00 -16.29
C ALA A 65 -22.04 12.31 -14.92
N LYS A 66 -20.96 11.77 -14.36
CA LYS A 66 -20.94 11.13 -13.03
C LYS A 66 -20.83 12.11 -11.85
N ASN A 67 -21.04 13.41 -12.08
CA ASN A 67 -21.10 14.47 -11.06
C ASN A 67 -19.93 14.43 -10.06
N LYS A 68 -18.71 14.18 -10.56
CA LYS A 68 -17.51 14.10 -9.75
C LYS A 68 -16.37 14.78 -10.49
N THR A 69 -15.64 15.67 -9.82
CA THR A 69 -14.46 16.31 -10.43
C THR A 69 -13.41 15.25 -10.80
N PHE A 70 -12.67 15.51 -11.88
CA PHE A 70 -11.62 14.62 -12.33
C PHE A 70 -10.60 14.34 -11.22
N THR A 71 -10.14 15.38 -10.51
CA THR A 71 -9.23 15.23 -9.38
C THR A 71 -9.75 14.23 -8.35
N ARG A 72 -11.01 14.37 -7.93
CA ARG A 72 -11.60 13.48 -6.91
C ARG A 72 -11.78 12.06 -7.44
N TYR A 73 -12.06 11.90 -8.73
CA TYR A 73 -12.11 10.61 -9.39
C TYR A 73 -10.73 9.93 -9.39
N PHE A 74 -9.70 10.64 -9.86
CA PHE A 74 -8.33 10.14 -9.90
C PHE A 74 -7.79 9.80 -8.50
N GLU A 75 -7.97 10.67 -7.51
CA GLU A 75 -7.57 10.39 -6.12
C GLU A 75 -8.15 9.08 -5.59
N LEU A 76 -9.43 8.80 -5.89
CA LEU A 76 -10.09 7.59 -5.41
C LEU A 76 -9.43 6.32 -5.98
N ILE A 77 -9.18 6.30 -7.29
CA ILE A 77 -8.61 5.11 -7.94
C ILE A 77 -7.12 4.97 -7.63
N LEU A 78 -6.39 6.08 -7.46
CA LEU A 78 -4.99 6.10 -7.07
C LEU A 78 -4.79 5.49 -5.68
N LYS A 79 -5.55 5.94 -4.68
CA LYS A 79 -5.53 5.38 -3.32
C LYS A 79 -5.78 3.87 -3.30
N ARG A 80 -6.76 3.41 -4.08
CA ARG A 80 -7.08 1.97 -4.20
C ARG A 80 -5.93 1.18 -4.82
N ARG A 81 -5.28 1.72 -5.85
CA ARG A 81 -4.13 1.08 -6.50
C ARG A 81 -2.96 0.99 -5.53
N PHE A 82 -2.59 2.09 -4.89
CA PHE A 82 -1.48 2.13 -3.95
C PHE A 82 -1.68 1.19 -2.76
N TRP A 83 -2.88 1.14 -2.19
CA TRP A 83 -3.22 0.18 -1.15
C TRP A 83 -3.04 -1.28 -1.61
N ALA A 84 -3.43 -1.60 -2.84
CA ALA A 84 -3.27 -2.93 -3.40
C ALA A 84 -1.80 -3.29 -3.67
N LEU A 85 -0.98 -2.32 -4.10
CA LEU A 85 0.46 -2.50 -4.30
C LEU A 85 1.18 -2.73 -2.97
N LEU A 86 0.92 -1.89 -1.95
CA LEU A 86 1.50 -2.03 -0.61
C LEU A 86 1.22 -3.42 -0.01
N LYS A 87 0.01 -3.94 -0.20
CA LYS A 87 -0.34 -5.29 0.27
C LYS A 87 0.44 -6.42 -0.40
N LYS A 88 0.99 -6.18 -1.59
CA LYS A 88 1.77 -7.15 -2.35
C LYS A 88 3.26 -7.03 -2.11
N LEU A 89 3.72 -5.95 -1.47
CA LEU A 89 5.14 -5.78 -1.18
C LEU A 89 5.64 -6.93 -0.31
N PRO A 90 6.82 -7.48 -0.61
CA PRO A 90 7.42 -8.49 0.22
C PRO A 90 7.70 -7.91 1.61
N LYS A 91 7.49 -8.70 2.65
CA LYS A 91 7.80 -8.32 4.04
C LYS A 91 9.31 -8.29 4.34
N TYR A 92 10.15 -8.67 3.37
CA TYR A 92 11.60 -8.83 3.51
C TYR A 92 12.29 -8.06 2.39
N VAL A 93 13.36 -7.34 2.70
CA VAL A 93 14.15 -6.55 1.75
C VAL A 93 15.43 -7.31 1.44
N ILE A 94 15.68 -7.58 0.15
CA ILE A 94 16.94 -8.17 -0.31
C ILE A 94 17.87 -7.01 -0.65
N LYS A 95 19.02 -6.91 0.02
CA LYS A 95 20.06 -5.93 -0.32
C LYS A 95 21.27 -6.64 -0.92
N GLU A 96 21.87 -6.02 -1.94
CA GLU A 96 23.18 -6.39 -2.45
C GLU A 96 24.27 -5.73 -1.58
N ILE A 97 25.30 -6.50 -1.23
CA ILE A 97 26.50 -5.97 -0.58
C ILE A 97 27.58 -5.81 -1.66
N PRO A 98 28.20 -4.62 -1.80
CA PRO A 98 29.14 -4.35 -2.88
C PRO A 98 30.43 -5.20 -2.89
N ASP A 99 30.75 -5.94 -1.82
CA ASP A 99 32.08 -6.53 -1.62
C ASP A 99 32.12 -8.07 -1.51
N ILE A 100 31.01 -8.78 -1.72
CA ILE A 100 31.03 -10.25 -1.77
C ILE A 100 30.34 -10.70 -3.06
N SER A 101 31.15 -10.90 -4.09
CA SER A 101 30.77 -11.48 -5.39
C SER A 101 29.70 -12.58 -5.24
N GLY A 102 28.43 -12.22 -5.49
CA GLY A 102 27.33 -13.15 -5.73
C GLY A 102 26.53 -13.62 -4.51
N SER A 103 26.66 -13.02 -3.32
CA SER A 103 25.83 -13.38 -2.16
C SER A 103 24.84 -12.28 -1.77
N TYR A 104 23.55 -12.60 -1.80
CA TYR A 104 22.45 -11.76 -1.30
C TYR A 104 22.29 -12.00 0.20
N ILE A 105 22.17 -10.94 1.00
CA ILE A 105 21.71 -11.05 2.39
C ILE A 105 20.23 -10.71 2.43
N ILE A 106 19.44 -11.63 2.98
CA ILE A 106 18.08 -11.33 3.41
C ILE A 106 18.23 -10.54 4.72
N GLU A 107 18.22 -9.20 4.64
CA GLU A 107 18.05 -8.39 5.83
C GLU A 107 16.58 -8.51 6.24
N GLU A 108 16.33 -9.31 7.28
CA GLU A 108 15.08 -9.19 8.02
C GLU A 108 15.01 -7.74 8.52
N GLU A 109 13.95 -6.99 8.17
CA GLU A 109 13.58 -5.82 8.99
C GLU A 109 13.67 -6.25 10.45
N PRO A 110 14.19 -5.42 11.37
CA PRO A 110 14.34 -5.81 12.76
C PRO A 110 12.99 -6.35 13.22
N VAL A 111 12.92 -7.68 13.37
CA VAL A 111 11.71 -8.34 13.82
C VAL A 111 11.49 -7.73 15.18
N ILE A 112 10.47 -6.88 15.29
CA ILE A 112 10.05 -6.37 16.58
C ILE A 112 9.70 -7.62 17.36
N SER A 113 10.60 -8.03 18.25
CA SER A 113 10.49 -9.25 19.02
C SER A 113 9.48 -8.97 20.13
N ILE A 114 8.21 -9.09 19.76
CA ILE A 114 7.13 -9.00 20.72
C ILE A 114 7.29 -10.18 21.68
N ASP A 115 7.59 -9.91 22.95
CA ASP A 115 7.63 -10.95 23.98
C ASP A 115 6.20 -11.48 24.26
N LEU A 116 5.85 -12.52 23.51
CA LEU A 116 4.56 -13.21 23.61
C LEU A 116 4.68 -14.38 24.57
N LYS A 117 4.34 -14.14 25.84
CA LYS A 117 4.41 -15.14 26.91
C LYS A 117 3.32 -16.22 26.81
N SER A 118 2.14 -15.89 26.24
CA SER A 118 1.01 -16.80 26.18
C SER A 118 0.99 -17.62 24.89
N ASP A 119 0.76 -18.94 24.98
CA ASP A 119 0.65 -19.81 23.80
C ASP A 119 -0.53 -19.46 22.90
N LEU A 120 -1.61 -18.92 23.49
CA LEU A 120 -2.71 -18.31 22.73
C LEU A 120 -2.18 -17.13 21.91
N GLU A 121 -1.46 -16.20 22.53
CA GLU A 121 -0.93 -15.02 21.83
C GLU A 121 0.05 -15.41 20.72
N LYS A 122 0.94 -16.39 20.95
CA LYS A 122 1.85 -16.92 19.92
C LYS A 122 1.08 -17.50 18.73
N THR A 123 0.06 -18.31 19.02
CA THR A 123 -0.79 -18.94 17.99
C THR A 123 -1.55 -17.88 17.19
N ILE A 124 -2.16 -16.92 17.87
CA ILE A 124 -2.88 -15.82 17.21
C ILE A 124 -1.94 -14.92 16.44
N PHE A 125 -0.74 -14.63 16.95
CA PHE A 125 0.28 -13.88 16.24
C PHE A 125 0.63 -14.53 14.91
N LYS A 126 0.96 -15.83 14.94
CA LYS A 126 1.30 -16.60 13.74
C LYS A 126 0.14 -16.64 12.74
N MET A 127 -1.06 -17.00 13.18
CA MET A 127 -2.18 -17.19 12.25
C MET A 127 -2.78 -15.88 11.73
N TYR A 128 -2.92 -14.86 12.58
CA TYR A 128 -3.58 -13.61 12.22
C TYR A 128 -2.61 -12.60 11.60
N PHE A 129 -1.42 -12.39 12.20
CA PHE A 129 -0.50 -11.34 11.78
C PHE A 129 0.50 -11.82 10.72
N LEU A 130 1.05 -13.04 10.87
CA LEU A 130 2.00 -13.58 9.88
C LEU A 130 1.27 -14.15 8.65
N ASN A 131 0.35 -15.09 8.87
CA ASN A 131 -0.36 -15.83 7.82
C ASN A 131 -1.59 -15.11 7.24
N GLN A 132 -2.00 -13.97 7.81
CA GLN A 132 -3.17 -13.18 7.39
C GLN A 132 -4.49 -13.98 7.34
N GLU A 133 -4.68 -14.96 8.22
CA GLU A 133 -5.90 -15.77 8.25
C GLU A 133 -7.09 -14.98 8.83
N LYS A 134 -8.30 -15.24 8.31
CA LYS A 134 -9.53 -14.64 8.85
C LYS A 134 -9.83 -15.23 10.24
N VAL A 135 -10.30 -14.39 11.18
CA VAL A 135 -10.70 -14.81 12.55
C VAL A 135 -11.65 -16.00 12.56
N LYS A 136 -12.59 -16.07 11.60
CA LYS A 136 -13.49 -17.22 11.45
C LYS A 136 -12.75 -18.52 11.17
N THR A 137 -11.69 -18.48 10.35
CA THR A 137 -10.83 -19.62 10.02
C THR A 137 -9.98 -20.02 11.23
N ILE A 138 -9.40 -19.04 11.92
CA ILE A 138 -8.59 -19.27 13.13
C ILE A 138 -9.43 -19.93 14.23
N SER A 139 -10.65 -19.42 14.45
CA SER A 139 -11.59 -19.98 15.44
C SER A 139 -11.94 -21.44 15.13
N LYS A 140 -12.14 -21.79 13.85
CA LYS A 140 -12.39 -23.18 13.44
C LYS A 140 -11.18 -24.09 13.63
N LYS A 141 -9.98 -23.61 13.33
CA LYS A 141 -8.74 -24.41 13.41
C LYS A 141 -8.25 -24.63 14.85
N THR A 142 -8.43 -23.64 15.70
CA THR A 142 -7.88 -23.65 17.08
C THR A 142 -8.91 -24.02 18.13
N GLY A 143 -10.21 -23.96 17.82
CA GLY A 143 -11.29 -24.13 18.78
C GLY A 143 -11.53 -22.91 19.68
N TYR A 144 -10.71 -21.86 19.60
CA TYR A 144 -10.91 -20.64 20.39
C TYR A 144 -12.13 -19.86 19.91
N THR A 145 -12.83 -19.25 20.87
CA THR A 145 -13.93 -18.33 20.57
C THR A 145 -13.41 -17.07 19.88
N ARG A 146 -14.25 -16.45 19.05
CA ARG A 146 -13.89 -15.17 18.41
C ARG A 146 -13.50 -14.09 19.43
N LYS A 147 -14.14 -14.07 20.60
CA LYS A 147 -13.83 -13.13 21.69
C LYS A 147 -12.40 -13.32 22.21
N GLN A 148 -11.98 -14.56 22.45
CA GLN A 148 -10.60 -14.86 22.87
C GLN A 148 -9.58 -14.41 21.82
N ILE A 149 -9.87 -14.65 20.54
CA ILE A 149 -9.00 -14.25 19.43
C ILE A 149 -8.87 -12.72 19.35
N TYR A 150 -9.99 -11.97 19.40
CA TYR A 150 -9.95 -10.51 19.37
C TYR A 150 -9.23 -9.92 20.59
N ASN A 151 -9.43 -10.49 21.78
CA ASN A 151 -8.72 -10.05 22.98
C ASN A 151 -7.20 -10.27 22.85
N ALA A 152 -6.78 -11.40 22.27
CA ALA A 152 -5.37 -11.67 22.01
C ALA A 152 -4.79 -10.69 20.97
N ILE A 153 -5.50 -10.46 19.86
CA ILE A 153 -5.11 -9.46 18.83
C ILE A 153 -4.91 -8.08 19.46
N TYR A 154 -5.84 -7.66 20.33
CA TYR A 154 -5.75 -6.38 21.03
C TYR A 154 -4.47 -6.29 21.86
N ARG A 155 -4.19 -7.27 22.72
CA ARG A 155 -2.98 -7.30 23.57
C ARG A 155 -1.69 -7.29 22.75
N ILE A 156 -1.66 -8.04 21.65
CA ILE A 156 -0.50 -8.08 20.75
C ILE A 156 -0.25 -6.70 20.14
N LYS A 157 -1.29 -6.01 19.67
CA LYS A 157 -1.18 -4.65 19.11
C LYS A 157 -0.73 -3.63 20.16
N ASP A 158 -1.27 -3.74 21.37
CA ASP A 158 -0.91 -2.88 22.49
C ASP A 158 0.58 -3.01 22.85
N LYS A 159 1.08 -4.25 22.94
CA LYS A 159 2.52 -4.53 23.12
C LYS A 159 3.38 -3.96 21.98
N TYR A 160 2.92 -4.09 20.74
CA TYR A 160 3.63 -3.55 19.57
C TYR A 160 3.72 -2.02 19.62
N GLN A 161 2.62 -1.35 19.99
CA GLN A 161 2.58 0.10 20.12
C GLN A 161 3.51 0.61 21.25
N ALA A 162 3.58 -0.12 22.37
CA ALA A 162 4.49 0.21 23.46
C ALA A 162 5.97 0.13 23.05
N ILE A 163 6.35 -0.84 22.21
CA ILE A 163 7.72 -0.98 21.70
C ILE A 163 8.07 0.17 20.74
N ILE A 164 7.16 0.54 19.85
CA ILE A 164 7.38 1.66 18.93
C ILE A 164 7.48 2.99 19.67
N SER A 165 6.67 3.19 20.72
CA SER A 165 6.64 4.44 21.49
C SER A 165 7.83 4.59 22.46
N SER A 166 8.63 3.54 22.63
CA SER A 166 9.82 3.52 23.51
C SER A 166 11.14 3.70 22.75
N LYS A 167 11.09 3.91 21.42
CA LYS A 167 12.20 4.31 20.57
C LYS A 167 12.12 5.79 20.24
#